data_AF-A0A7S2EBY0-F1
#
_entry.id   AF-A0A7S2EBY0-F1
#
_cell.length_a   1.000
_cell.length_b   1.000
_cell.length_c   1.000
_cell.angle_alpha   90.00
_cell.angle_beta   90.00
_cell.angle_gamma   90.00
#
_symmetry.space_group_name_H-M   'P 1'
#
loop_
_entity.id
_entity.type
_entity.pdbx_description
1 polymer ?
#
loop_
_entity_poly.entity_id
_entity_poly.type
_entity_poly.pdbx_seq_one_letter_code
_entity_poly.pdbx_strand_id
1 'polypeptide(L)'
;QGTKTSHKLNTQNRKNRLFYRNLLFMSQSIQKKQITSGDMPLQRLDAPIDDEDCRFMQSFHPNEAGTEDAMAFFDMYGFIIFRDALSPQQCDDTIHDMLEFIREKHPDTFQRKDPRTWSQGLQNFGMPRGTNCLFRPSLLRIRQEPVIHQCFASVLQKEHIIVNHDRWLLQRATKDIDGNGTNCAEWETPRNVHLDLNPWEYMGEVKGKGRLQPSDLRYHKSRSFTTENNLVNKSMGLSVQGILSLGDITDKSHGGTIVVPGFHKRFEEWVHTGLCQKGDTKCSDSLQYRFGDHDPVQSFAQHVTLRKGSLLIWDQRLAHGSTPNRSSMHRYAVPIRFFDADLLRSQKIRAKDRALVVRNNIIGCGFIDEVTDLGMDVFGLSFG
;
A
#
# COMPACT_ATOMS: atom_id res chain seq x y z
N GLN A 1 23.27 -38.84 -5.08
CA GLN A 1 22.28 -38.10 -4.28
C GLN A 1 21.46 -37.06 -5.07
N GLY A 2 21.50 -37.04 -6.43
CA GLY A 2 20.88 -35.97 -7.23
C GLY A 2 19.48 -36.22 -7.82
N THR A 3 18.81 -37.35 -7.56
CA THR A 3 17.57 -37.74 -8.27
C THR A 3 16.28 -37.58 -7.45
N LYS A 4 16.35 -37.43 -6.12
CA LYS A 4 15.15 -37.27 -5.27
C LYS A 4 14.65 -35.83 -5.15
N THR A 5 15.51 -34.84 -5.39
CA THR A 5 15.18 -33.40 -5.29
C THR A 5 14.44 -32.89 -6.52
N SER A 6 14.78 -33.36 -7.74
CA SER A 6 14.10 -32.90 -8.96
C SER A 6 12.68 -33.44 -9.11
N HIS A 7 12.39 -34.63 -8.56
CA HIS A 7 11.05 -35.20 -8.59
C HIS A 7 10.05 -34.47 -7.68
N LYS A 8 10.49 -33.98 -6.50
CA LYS A 8 9.63 -33.21 -5.58
C LYS A 8 9.25 -31.84 -6.14
N LEU A 9 10.20 -31.11 -6.74
CA LEU A 9 9.90 -29.83 -7.40
C LEU A 9 8.93 -30.00 -8.58
N ASN A 10 9.08 -31.06 -9.38
CA ASN A 10 8.25 -31.28 -10.56
C ASN A 10 6.80 -31.69 -10.20
N THR A 11 6.61 -32.40 -9.09
CA THR A 11 5.27 -32.70 -8.55
C THR A 11 4.59 -31.50 -7.90
N GLN A 12 5.33 -30.59 -7.26
CA GLN A 12 4.78 -29.38 -6.66
C GLN A 12 4.33 -28.38 -7.75
N ASN A 13 5.13 -28.18 -8.79
CA ASN A 13 4.76 -27.37 -9.96
C ASN A 13 3.52 -27.90 -10.69
N ARG A 14 3.32 -29.23 -10.72
CA ARG A 14 2.09 -29.83 -11.29
C ARG A 14 0.86 -29.59 -10.42
N LYS A 15 0.98 -29.63 -9.09
CA LYS A 15 -0.15 -29.38 -8.18
C LYS A 15 -0.57 -27.91 -8.20
N ASN A 16 0.40 -26.99 -8.21
CA ASN A 16 0.13 -25.55 -8.34
C ASN A 16 -0.53 -25.25 -9.69
N ARG A 17 0.00 -25.77 -10.81
CA ARG A 17 -0.64 -25.64 -12.13
C ARG A 17 -2.07 -26.20 -12.17
N LEU A 18 -2.36 -27.29 -11.47
CA LEU A 18 -3.72 -27.85 -11.43
C LEU A 18 -4.68 -26.99 -10.60
N PHE A 19 -4.19 -26.41 -9.50
CA PHE A 19 -4.93 -25.47 -8.66
C PHE A 19 -5.28 -24.19 -9.45
N TYR A 20 -4.29 -23.57 -10.10
CA TYR A 20 -4.50 -22.36 -10.91
C TYR A 20 -5.35 -22.58 -12.16
N ARG A 21 -5.23 -23.75 -12.81
CA ARG A 21 -6.07 -24.10 -13.96
C ARG A 21 -7.54 -24.36 -13.58
N ASN A 22 -7.80 -24.83 -12.36
CA ASN A 22 -9.17 -24.94 -11.83
C ASN A 22 -9.72 -23.57 -11.39
N LEU A 23 -8.87 -22.65 -10.92
CA LEU A 23 -9.23 -21.29 -10.57
C LEU A 23 -9.67 -20.44 -11.78
N LEU A 24 -8.95 -20.56 -12.91
CA LEU A 24 -9.33 -19.95 -14.20
C LEU A 24 -10.69 -20.42 -14.72
N PHE A 25 -11.10 -21.66 -14.38
CA PHE A 25 -12.41 -22.20 -14.76
C PHE A 25 -13.56 -21.63 -13.92
N MET A 26 -13.32 -21.31 -12.64
CA MET A 26 -14.35 -20.74 -11.76
C MET A 26 -14.68 -19.27 -12.08
N SER A 27 -13.75 -18.50 -12.65
CA SER A 27 -13.99 -17.09 -13.00
C SER A 27 -14.95 -16.92 -14.19
N GLN A 28 -15.19 -17.97 -14.98
CA GLN A 28 -15.98 -17.89 -16.22
C GLN A 28 -17.47 -18.26 -16.06
N SER A 29 -17.94 -18.68 -14.87
CA SER A 29 -19.29 -19.28 -14.72
C SER A 29 -20.26 -18.55 -13.78
N ILE A 30 -20.26 -17.21 -13.74
CA ILE A 30 -21.30 -16.47 -12.99
C ILE A 30 -22.46 -16.12 -13.93
N GLN A 31 -23.49 -16.97 -13.92
CA GLN A 31 -24.78 -16.68 -14.58
C GLN A 31 -25.50 -15.52 -13.88
N LYS A 32 -25.96 -14.54 -14.66
CA LYS A 32 -26.82 -13.43 -14.23
C LYS A 32 -28.17 -13.93 -13.70
N LYS A 33 -28.31 -14.05 -12.38
CA LYS A 33 -29.62 -14.02 -11.71
C LYS A 33 -29.89 -12.61 -11.20
N GLN A 34 -31.13 -12.14 -11.31
CA GLN A 34 -31.60 -10.89 -10.69
C GLN A 34 -31.43 -11.01 -9.16
N ILE A 35 -30.55 -10.20 -8.59
CA ILE A 35 -30.31 -10.11 -7.14
C ILE A 35 -31.12 -8.91 -6.62
N THR A 36 -32.02 -9.16 -5.67
CA THR A 36 -32.75 -8.13 -4.94
C THR A 36 -31.84 -7.42 -3.92
N SER A 37 -32.08 -6.13 -3.72
CA SER A 37 -31.21 -5.13 -3.07
C SER A 37 -30.97 -5.25 -1.55
N GLY A 38 -30.83 -6.46 -1.01
CA GLY A 38 -30.56 -6.72 0.41
C GLY A 38 -29.41 -7.67 0.69
N ASP A 39 -29.03 -8.51 -0.27
CA ASP A 39 -28.05 -9.57 -0.10
C ASP A 39 -27.07 -9.57 -1.27
N MET A 40 -26.05 -8.71 -1.21
CA MET A 40 -24.80 -9.03 -1.87
C MET A 40 -23.98 -9.84 -0.88
N PRO A 41 -23.99 -11.19 -0.93
CA PRO A 41 -23.02 -11.94 -0.16
C PRO A 41 -21.66 -11.64 -0.81
N LEU A 42 -20.93 -10.66 -0.27
CA LEU A 42 -19.48 -10.67 -0.33
C LEU A 42 -19.08 -12.04 0.21
N GLN A 43 -18.83 -12.98 -0.69
CA GLN A 43 -18.37 -14.29 -0.29
C GLN A 43 -16.96 -14.09 0.24
N ARG A 44 -16.74 -14.51 1.49
CA ARG A 44 -15.41 -14.46 2.08
C ARG A 44 -14.44 -15.23 1.19
N LEU A 45 -13.42 -14.54 0.73
CA LEU A 45 -12.32 -15.09 -0.04
C LEU A 45 -11.08 -15.07 0.85
N ASP A 46 -10.69 -16.23 1.39
CA ASP A 46 -9.50 -16.34 2.24
C ASP A 46 -8.23 -16.35 1.36
N ALA A 47 -7.31 -15.43 1.65
CA ALA A 47 -6.02 -15.39 1.00
C ALA A 47 -5.14 -16.55 1.51
N PRO A 48 -4.42 -17.26 0.62
CA PRO A 48 -3.61 -18.39 1.04
C PRO A 48 -2.39 -17.91 1.82
N ILE A 49 -1.93 -18.77 2.72
CA ILE A 49 -0.68 -18.61 3.45
C ILE A 49 0.47 -19.21 2.63
N ASP A 50 1.69 -18.81 2.95
CA ASP A 50 2.89 -19.31 2.31
C ASP A 50 3.15 -20.77 2.74
N ASP A 51 3.27 -21.67 1.76
CA ASP A 51 3.49 -23.10 1.99
C ASP A 51 4.86 -23.40 2.64
N GLU A 52 5.85 -22.53 2.46
CA GLU A 52 7.21 -22.70 3.01
C GLU A 52 7.30 -22.18 4.46
N ASP A 53 6.49 -21.18 4.81
CA ASP A 53 6.39 -20.62 6.15
C ASP A 53 4.99 -20.08 6.43
N CYS A 54 4.17 -20.88 7.10
CA CYS A 54 2.76 -20.61 7.38
C CYS A 54 2.50 -19.37 8.26
N ARG A 55 3.55 -18.75 8.80
CA ARG A 55 3.45 -17.46 9.52
C ARG A 55 3.23 -16.28 8.58
N PHE A 56 3.51 -16.46 7.28
CA PHE A 56 3.40 -15.42 6.27
C PHE A 56 2.30 -15.73 5.26
N MET A 57 1.79 -14.67 4.63
CA MET A 57 0.81 -14.80 3.56
C MET A 57 1.55 -15.19 2.27
N GLN A 58 0.88 -15.89 1.36
CA GLN A 58 1.44 -16.27 0.06
C GLN A 58 2.08 -15.05 -0.62
N SER A 59 3.31 -15.23 -1.08
CA SER A 59 4.10 -14.18 -1.69
C SER A 59 4.91 -14.75 -2.86
N PHE A 60 5.43 -13.85 -3.68
CA PHE A 60 6.20 -14.14 -4.88
C PHE A 60 7.58 -13.49 -4.77
N HIS A 61 8.60 -14.06 -5.37
CA HIS A 61 9.86 -13.33 -5.54
C HIS A 61 9.69 -12.25 -6.63
N PRO A 62 10.50 -11.17 -6.61
CA PRO A 62 10.38 -10.09 -7.59
C PRO A 62 10.65 -10.54 -9.03
N ASN A 63 11.44 -11.61 -9.22
CA ASN A 63 11.67 -12.22 -10.54
C ASN A 63 10.45 -12.99 -11.08
N GLU A 64 9.44 -13.25 -10.25
CA GLU A 64 8.15 -13.82 -10.64
C GLU A 64 7.11 -12.73 -10.96
N ALA A 65 7.46 -11.44 -10.82
CA ALA A 65 6.59 -10.32 -11.19
C ALA A 65 6.19 -10.43 -12.68
N GLY A 66 4.89 -10.33 -12.94
CA GLY A 66 4.33 -10.43 -14.29
C GLY A 66 4.13 -11.87 -14.80
N THR A 67 4.51 -12.90 -14.05
CA THR A 67 4.16 -14.29 -14.38
C THR A 67 2.66 -14.52 -14.29
N GLU A 68 2.15 -15.55 -15.00
CA GLU A 68 0.73 -15.90 -15.00
C GLU A 68 0.21 -16.17 -13.58
N ASP A 69 0.96 -16.91 -12.76
CA ASP A 69 0.56 -17.26 -11.39
C ASP A 69 0.49 -16.02 -10.48
N ALA A 70 1.50 -15.13 -10.57
CA ALA A 70 1.52 -13.88 -9.81
C ALA A 70 0.36 -12.96 -10.21
N MET A 71 0.12 -12.78 -11.51
CA MET A 71 -0.95 -11.91 -12.00
C MET A 71 -2.34 -12.50 -11.77
N ALA A 72 -2.49 -13.83 -11.81
CA ALA A 72 -3.74 -14.51 -11.43
C ALA A 72 -4.05 -14.33 -9.94
N PHE A 73 -3.03 -14.37 -9.08
CA PHE A 73 -3.18 -14.06 -7.66
C PHE A 73 -3.67 -12.61 -7.46
N PHE A 74 -3.00 -11.64 -8.09
CA PHE A 74 -3.39 -10.23 -8.00
C PHE A 74 -4.82 -9.99 -8.51
N ASP A 75 -5.18 -10.57 -9.66
CA ASP A 75 -6.54 -10.49 -10.20
C ASP A 75 -7.58 -11.09 -9.23
N MET A 76 -7.29 -12.26 -8.66
CA MET A 76 -8.20 -12.95 -7.74
C MET A 76 -8.43 -12.16 -6.45
N TYR A 77 -7.36 -11.79 -5.76
CA TYR A 77 -7.43 -11.26 -4.40
C TYR A 77 -7.40 -9.72 -4.33
N GLY A 78 -6.95 -9.06 -5.39
CA GLY A 78 -6.83 -7.61 -5.49
C GLY A 78 -5.58 -7.04 -4.85
N PHE A 79 -4.71 -7.90 -4.33
CA PHE A 79 -3.40 -7.54 -3.81
C PHE A 79 -2.38 -8.62 -4.18
N ILE A 80 -1.10 -8.29 -4.05
CA ILE A 80 0.03 -9.19 -4.26
C ILE A 80 1.18 -8.78 -3.34
N ILE A 81 1.96 -9.77 -2.89
CA ILE A 81 3.14 -9.55 -2.04
C ILE A 81 4.36 -10.03 -2.81
N PHE A 82 5.36 -9.16 -2.94
CA PHE A 82 6.69 -9.53 -3.39
C PHE A 82 7.63 -9.61 -2.18
N ARG A 83 8.08 -10.83 -1.85
CA ARG A 83 9.07 -11.07 -0.78
C ARG A 83 10.46 -10.63 -1.25
N ASP A 84 11.33 -10.25 -0.32
CA ASP A 84 12.72 -9.84 -0.61
C ASP A 84 12.83 -8.65 -1.60
N ALA A 85 11.83 -7.76 -1.61
CA ALA A 85 11.85 -6.57 -2.45
C ALA A 85 12.87 -5.52 -1.96
N LEU A 86 13.19 -5.54 -0.67
CA LEU A 86 14.33 -4.85 -0.07
C LEU A 86 15.20 -5.86 0.70
N SER A 87 16.51 -5.62 0.69
CA SER A 87 17.44 -6.34 1.56
C SER A 87 17.24 -5.96 3.04
N PRO A 88 17.63 -6.84 3.99
CA PRO A 88 17.59 -6.51 5.41
C PRO A 88 18.34 -5.22 5.78
N GLN A 89 19.47 -4.96 5.12
CA GLN A 89 20.27 -3.75 5.33
C GLN A 89 19.52 -2.49 4.88
N GLN A 90 18.89 -2.50 3.69
CA GLN A 90 18.07 -1.38 3.22
C GLN A 90 16.93 -1.08 4.21
N CYS A 91 16.31 -2.10 4.80
CA CYS A 91 15.31 -1.90 5.84
C CYS A 91 15.91 -1.25 7.10
N ASP A 92 17.06 -1.72 7.58
CA ASP A 92 17.70 -1.19 8.79
C ASP A 92 18.18 0.25 8.60
N ASP A 93 18.74 0.59 7.43
CA ASP A 93 19.13 1.95 7.07
C ASP A 93 17.91 2.88 7.01
N THR A 94 16.78 2.39 6.49
CA THR A 94 15.54 3.16 6.42
C THR A 94 14.96 3.39 7.83
N ILE A 95 14.96 2.36 8.68
CA ILE A 95 14.54 2.51 10.09
C ILE A 95 15.45 3.51 10.82
N HIS A 96 16.76 3.45 10.56
CA HIS A 96 17.71 4.41 11.13
C HIS A 96 17.35 5.85 10.73
N ASP A 97 17.13 6.11 9.44
CA ASP A 97 16.79 7.44 8.93
C ASP A 97 15.41 7.94 9.42
N MET A 98 14.44 7.04 9.60
CA MET A 98 13.15 7.36 10.23
C MET A 98 13.32 7.87 11.67
N LEU A 99 14.15 7.19 12.46
CA LEU A 99 14.42 7.58 13.85
C LEU A 99 15.27 8.86 13.91
N GLU A 100 16.18 9.04 12.96
CA GLU A 100 16.99 10.25 12.82
C GLU A 100 16.12 11.47 12.51
N PHE A 101 15.11 11.34 11.64
CA PHE A 101 14.11 12.39 11.41
C PHE A 101 13.41 12.81 12.71
N ILE A 102 13.06 11.86 13.58
CA ILE A 102 12.43 12.19 14.87
C ILE A 102 13.43 12.92 15.77
N ARG A 103 14.69 12.45 15.84
CA ARG A 103 15.76 13.07 16.60
C ARG A 103 16.03 14.51 16.17
N GLU A 104 16.13 14.76 14.86
CA GLU A 104 16.32 16.11 14.28
C GLU A 104 15.21 17.09 14.70
N LYS A 105 13.97 16.61 14.82
CA LYS A 105 12.81 17.42 15.23
C LYS A 105 12.72 17.62 16.73
N HIS A 106 13.29 16.71 17.53
CA HIS A 106 13.16 16.66 18.98
C HIS A 106 14.51 16.32 19.66
N PRO A 107 15.57 17.11 19.43
CA PRO A 107 16.94 16.72 19.82
C PRO A 107 17.12 16.60 21.35
N ASP A 108 16.40 17.39 22.13
CA ASP A 108 16.56 17.45 23.59
C ASP A 108 15.77 16.36 24.33
N THR A 109 14.73 15.80 23.69
CA THR A 109 13.79 14.88 24.33
C THR A 109 13.83 13.48 23.74
N PHE A 110 14.24 13.32 22.48
CA PHE A 110 14.23 12.03 21.81
C PHE A 110 15.36 11.12 22.30
N GLN A 111 15.00 9.93 22.74
CA GLN A 111 15.93 8.85 23.08
C GLN A 111 15.63 7.63 22.23
N ARG A 112 16.60 7.21 21.40
CA ARG A 112 16.42 6.10 20.46
C ARG A 112 16.07 4.78 21.14
N LYS A 113 16.54 4.54 22.37
CA LYS A 113 16.29 3.30 23.11
C LYS A 113 15.04 3.34 24.00
N ASP A 114 14.37 4.49 24.07
CA ASP A 114 13.21 4.68 24.92
C ASP A 114 11.97 5.06 24.07
N PRO A 115 11.10 4.09 23.73
CA PRO A 115 9.93 4.38 22.90
C PRO A 115 8.89 5.30 23.56
N ARG A 116 9.01 5.58 24.86
CA ARG A 116 8.16 6.55 25.57
C ARG A 116 8.40 7.97 25.06
N THR A 117 9.61 8.29 24.61
CA THR A 117 9.95 9.62 24.11
C THR A 117 9.52 9.85 22.65
N TRP A 118 9.13 8.81 21.93
CA TRP A 118 8.86 8.90 20.48
C TRP A 118 7.51 9.56 20.15
N SER A 119 6.61 9.65 21.13
CA SER A 119 5.24 10.20 20.95
C SER A 119 5.21 11.61 20.37
N GLN A 120 6.25 12.42 20.64
CA GLN A 120 6.35 13.80 20.17
C GLN A 120 6.50 13.87 18.64
N GLY A 121 7.22 12.91 18.05
CA GLY A 121 7.46 12.83 16.61
C GLY A 121 6.34 12.17 15.82
N LEU A 122 5.31 11.65 16.49
CA LEU A 122 4.26 10.85 15.89
C LEU A 122 2.88 11.52 16.03
N GLN A 123 2.01 11.18 15.11
CA GLN A 123 0.58 11.48 15.11
C GLN A 123 -0.17 10.28 14.51
N ASN A 124 -1.50 10.29 14.58
CA ASN A 124 -2.45 9.43 13.84
C ASN A 124 -1.85 8.23 13.10
N PHE A 125 -2.23 7.00 13.45
CA PHE A 125 -1.77 5.78 12.76
C PHE A 125 -0.24 5.58 12.70
N GLY A 126 0.53 6.29 13.52
CA GLY A 126 2.00 6.18 13.55
C GLY A 126 2.71 7.03 12.49
N MET A 127 2.05 8.03 11.94
CA MET A 127 2.62 8.93 10.94
C MET A 127 3.59 9.95 11.58
N PRO A 128 4.64 10.42 10.88
CA PRO A 128 5.46 11.52 11.37
C PRO A 128 4.62 12.79 11.53
N ARG A 129 4.84 13.52 12.62
CA ARG A 129 4.17 14.78 12.93
C ARG A 129 4.66 15.90 12.01
N GLY A 130 3.74 16.79 11.62
CA GLY A 130 4.07 18.04 10.91
C GLY A 130 4.38 17.87 9.41
N THR A 131 4.17 16.69 8.83
CA THR A 131 4.38 16.46 7.40
C THR A 131 3.40 15.46 6.80
N ASN A 132 3.08 15.64 5.51
CA ASN A 132 2.29 14.71 4.69
C ASN A 132 3.12 14.00 3.62
N CYS A 133 4.39 14.41 3.43
CA CYS A 133 5.27 13.88 2.39
C CYS A 133 6.72 14.15 2.81
N LEU A 134 7.61 13.18 2.62
CA LEU A 134 9.01 13.31 2.99
C LEU A 134 9.94 13.02 1.82
N PHE A 135 10.96 13.86 1.70
CA PHE A 135 12.10 13.66 0.81
C PHE A 135 13.32 13.46 1.70
N ARG A 136 13.67 12.19 1.91
CA ARG A 136 14.86 11.79 2.65
C ARG A 136 15.67 10.79 1.82
N PRO A 137 17.00 10.75 1.95
CA PRO A 137 17.84 9.86 1.16
C PRO A 137 17.38 8.40 1.16
N SER A 138 17.06 7.81 2.33
CA SER A 138 16.59 6.42 2.42
C SER A 138 15.29 6.18 1.63
N LEU A 139 14.35 7.12 1.75
CA LEU A 139 13.06 7.11 1.07
C LEU A 139 13.17 7.33 -0.43
N LEU A 140 14.17 8.08 -0.89
CA LEU A 140 14.43 8.32 -2.31
C LEU A 140 15.13 7.12 -2.95
N ARG A 141 16.10 6.49 -2.28
CA ARG A 141 16.73 5.23 -2.74
C ARG A 141 15.68 4.15 -3.01
N ILE A 142 14.77 3.91 -2.06
CA ILE A 142 13.67 2.95 -2.23
C ILE A 142 12.83 3.26 -3.48
N ARG A 143 12.54 4.54 -3.72
CA ARG A 143 11.64 4.97 -4.81
C ARG A 143 12.26 4.88 -6.20
N GLN A 144 13.58 4.73 -6.29
CA GLN A 144 14.29 4.47 -7.55
C GLN A 144 14.92 3.07 -7.59
N GLU A 145 14.54 2.18 -6.67
CA GLU A 145 15.07 0.82 -6.63
C GLU A 145 14.53 0.01 -7.83
N PRO A 146 15.40 -0.57 -8.68
CA PRO A 146 14.97 -1.32 -9.86
C PRO A 146 14.01 -2.47 -9.56
N VAL A 147 14.22 -3.19 -8.45
CA VAL A 147 13.34 -4.28 -8.03
C VAL A 147 11.93 -3.79 -7.73
N ILE A 148 11.81 -2.66 -7.03
CA ILE A 148 10.52 -2.04 -6.71
C ILE A 148 9.83 -1.58 -7.99
N HIS A 149 10.56 -0.90 -8.87
CA HIS A 149 10.05 -0.48 -10.16
C HIS A 149 9.52 -1.67 -10.98
N GLN A 150 10.28 -2.76 -11.09
CA GLN A 150 9.88 -3.97 -11.81
C GLN A 150 8.57 -4.54 -11.27
N CYS A 151 8.41 -4.63 -9.94
CA CYS A 151 7.20 -5.13 -9.31
C CYS A 151 5.98 -4.29 -9.69
N PHE A 152 6.08 -2.96 -9.55
CA PHE A 152 4.98 -2.06 -9.90
C PHE A 152 4.69 -2.02 -11.40
N ALA A 153 5.72 -1.98 -12.26
CA ALA A 153 5.60 -1.98 -13.71
C ALA A 153 4.87 -3.23 -14.22
N SER A 154 5.18 -4.38 -13.63
CA SER A 154 4.54 -5.66 -13.95
C SER A 154 3.06 -5.66 -13.55
N VAL A 155 2.74 -5.20 -12.34
CA VAL A 155 1.35 -5.16 -11.85
C VAL A 155 0.50 -4.15 -12.63
N LEU A 156 1.05 -2.97 -12.92
CA LEU A 156 0.39 -1.95 -13.71
C LEU A 156 0.32 -2.29 -15.21
N GLN A 157 1.15 -3.23 -15.67
CA GLN A 157 1.38 -3.53 -17.09
C GLN A 157 1.80 -2.27 -17.87
N LYS A 158 2.72 -1.51 -17.28
CA LYS A 158 3.23 -0.23 -17.79
C LYS A 158 4.73 -0.16 -17.59
N GLU A 159 5.45 0.18 -18.65
CA GLU A 159 6.91 0.35 -18.60
C GLU A 159 7.29 1.71 -17.99
N HIS A 160 6.60 2.78 -18.38
CA HIS A 160 6.88 4.13 -17.91
C HIS A 160 5.93 4.53 -16.79
N ILE A 161 6.43 4.44 -15.55
CA ILE A 161 5.67 4.75 -14.34
C ILE A 161 6.39 5.79 -13.50
N ILE A 162 5.60 6.62 -12.82
CA ILE A 162 6.07 7.72 -11.98
C ILE A 162 5.78 7.38 -10.53
N VAL A 163 6.77 7.56 -9.66
CA VAL A 163 6.64 7.30 -8.23
C VAL A 163 6.00 8.49 -7.53
N ASN A 164 5.00 8.24 -6.69
CA ASN A 164 4.44 9.23 -5.78
C ASN A 164 5.30 9.37 -4.50
N HIS A 165 5.27 10.55 -3.89
CA HIS A 165 6.00 10.82 -2.66
C HIS A 165 5.05 10.86 -1.47
N ASP A 166 5.40 10.14 -0.42
CA ASP A 166 4.62 10.01 0.81
C ASP A 166 5.60 10.02 2.00
N ARG A 167 5.06 9.92 3.20
CA ARG A 167 5.80 9.76 4.46
C ARG A 167 6.10 8.28 4.74
N TRP A 168 6.54 8.00 5.97
CA TRP A 168 6.68 6.65 6.53
C TRP A 168 5.67 6.42 7.67
N LEU A 169 5.55 5.18 8.17
CA LEU A 169 4.68 4.82 9.29
C LEU A 169 5.48 4.07 10.37
N LEU A 170 5.23 4.40 11.64
CA LEU A 170 5.78 3.76 12.84
C LEU A 170 4.67 3.50 13.87
N GLN A 171 4.23 2.25 13.98
CA GLN A 171 3.34 1.82 15.06
C GLN A 171 4.19 1.28 16.22
N ARG A 172 4.12 1.94 17.38
CA ARG A 172 4.94 1.57 18.53
C ARG A 172 4.51 0.22 19.11
N ALA A 173 5.47 -0.52 19.67
CA ALA A 173 5.20 -1.65 20.55
C ALA A 173 4.33 -1.16 21.70
N THR A 174 3.37 -1.99 22.13
CA THR A 174 2.44 -1.67 23.21
C THR A 174 2.47 -2.70 24.33
N LYS A 175 3.21 -3.79 24.14
CA LYS A 175 3.49 -4.80 25.15
C LYS A 175 4.97 -4.82 25.47
N ASP A 176 5.30 -5.07 26.74
CA ASP A 176 6.66 -5.30 27.20
C ASP A 176 7.70 -4.31 26.60
N ILE A 177 7.38 -3.02 26.63
CA ILE A 177 8.11 -1.99 25.86
C ILE A 177 9.55 -1.75 26.35
N ASP A 178 9.89 -2.26 27.53
CA ASP A 178 11.17 -2.11 28.22
C ASP A 178 11.78 -3.44 28.70
N GLY A 179 11.19 -4.58 28.31
CA GLY A 179 11.61 -5.92 28.74
C GLY A 179 11.26 -6.26 30.19
N ASN A 180 10.53 -5.39 30.91
CA ASN A 180 10.12 -5.58 32.30
C ASN A 180 8.59 -5.71 32.46
N GLY A 181 7.87 -5.97 31.37
CA GLY A 181 6.41 -6.15 31.37
C GLY A 181 5.58 -4.88 31.26
N THR A 182 6.20 -3.71 31.01
CA THR A 182 5.46 -2.45 30.85
C THR A 182 4.60 -2.46 29.58
N ASN A 183 3.30 -2.20 29.74
CA ASN A 183 2.33 -2.16 28.64
C ASN A 183 1.77 -0.74 28.46
N CYS A 184 1.60 -0.30 27.20
CA CYS A 184 1.10 1.02 26.83
C CYS A 184 -0.03 0.90 25.78
N ALA A 185 -1.21 0.45 26.22
CA ALA A 185 -2.37 0.26 25.35
C ALA A 185 -2.87 1.57 24.71
N GLU A 186 -2.60 2.71 25.34
CA GLU A 186 -2.91 4.05 24.82
C GLU A 186 -2.05 4.44 23.59
N TRP A 187 -1.04 3.65 23.24
CA TRP A 187 -0.27 3.82 22.00
C TRP A 187 -0.86 3.05 20.82
N GLU A 188 -1.89 2.22 21.04
CA GLU A 188 -2.60 1.50 19.99
C GLU A 188 -3.21 2.48 18.98
N THR A 189 -2.90 2.27 17.70
CA THR A 189 -3.55 3.02 16.62
C THR A 189 -4.97 2.49 16.38
N PRO A 190 -5.94 3.32 16.01
CA PRO A 190 -7.29 2.83 15.75
C PRO A 190 -7.31 1.83 14.60
N ARG A 191 -8.22 0.86 14.67
CA ARG A 191 -8.54 0.01 13.53
C ARG A 191 -9.36 0.82 12.53
N ASN A 192 -9.12 0.62 11.24
CA ASN A 192 -9.95 1.19 10.19
C ASN A 192 -10.05 0.26 8.98
N VAL A 193 -11.20 0.26 8.31
CA VAL A 193 -11.35 -0.23 6.93
C VAL A 193 -11.91 0.92 6.11
N HIS A 194 -11.30 1.16 4.96
CA HIS A 194 -11.54 2.34 4.14
C HIS A 194 -11.11 2.10 2.69
N LEU A 195 -11.38 3.11 1.86
CA LEU A 195 -10.87 3.30 0.52
C LEU A 195 -10.18 4.67 0.47
N ASP A 196 -9.02 4.73 -0.18
CA ASP A 196 -8.27 5.96 -0.44
C ASP A 196 -8.75 6.66 -1.73
N LEU A 197 -10.06 6.70 -1.89
CA LEU A 197 -10.78 7.37 -2.97
C LEU A 197 -12.23 7.62 -2.53
N ASN A 198 -12.92 8.51 -3.23
CA ASN A 198 -14.38 8.60 -3.17
C ASN A 198 -14.98 7.63 -4.22
N PRO A 199 -15.77 6.61 -3.81
CA PRO A 199 -16.26 5.57 -4.73
C PRO A 199 -17.15 6.11 -5.86
N TRP A 200 -18.02 7.07 -5.55
CA TRP A 200 -18.93 7.66 -6.54
C TRP A 200 -18.23 8.63 -7.49
N GLU A 201 -17.22 9.35 -6.99
CA GLU A 201 -16.36 10.16 -7.86
C GLU A 201 -15.50 9.29 -8.77
N TYR A 202 -14.98 8.17 -8.26
CA TYR A 202 -14.22 7.22 -9.04
C TYR A 202 -15.03 6.70 -10.24
N MET A 203 -16.31 6.39 -10.01
CA MET A 203 -17.25 5.93 -11.04
C MET A 203 -17.75 7.04 -11.99
N GLY A 204 -17.44 8.31 -11.69
CA GLY A 204 -17.91 9.44 -12.50
C GLY A 204 -19.39 9.78 -12.31
N GLU A 205 -20.01 9.26 -11.24
CA GLU A 205 -21.44 9.46 -10.94
C GLU A 205 -21.71 10.83 -10.31
N VAL A 206 -20.70 11.48 -9.73
CA VAL A 206 -20.81 12.83 -9.18
C VAL A 206 -20.52 13.87 -10.26
N LYS A 207 -21.57 14.55 -10.75
CA LYS A 207 -21.48 15.71 -11.65
C LYS A 207 -21.69 17.00 -10.84
N GLY A 208 -20.70 17.90 -10.82
CA GLY A 208 -20.83 19.20 -10.14
C GLY A 208 -19.63 20.14 -10.34
N LYS A 209 -19.87 21.45 -10.23
CA LYS A 209 -18.82 22.49 -10.19
C LYS A 209 -18.03 22.35 -8.88
N GLY A 210 -16.69 22.32 -8.94
CA GLY A 210 -15.82 22.28 -7.76
C GLY A 210 -15.18 20.92 -7.42
N ARG A 211 -15.38 19.89 -8.26
CA ARG A 211 -14.63 18.63 -8.15
C ARG A 211 -13.16 18.87 -8.47
N LEU A 212 -12.28 18.44 -7.57
CA LEU A 212 -10.84 18.53 -7.77
C LEU A 212 -10.42 17.63 -8.94
N GLN A 213 -9.72 18.20 -9.91
CA GLN A 213 -9.17 17.47 -11.04
C GLN A 213 -7.66 17.30 -10.88
N PRO A 214 -7.06 16.24 -11.44
CA PRO A 214 -5.61 16.08 -11.40
C PRO A 214 -4.89 17.30 -11.99
N SER A 215 -5.45 17.94 -13.03
CA SER A 215 -4.94 19.16 -13.65
C SER A 215 -4.87 20.37 -12.72
N ASP A 216 -5.52 20.34 -11.56
CA ASP A 216 -5.54 21.44 -10.58
C ASP A 216 -4.33 21.37 -9.62
N LEU A 217 -3.58 20.26 -9.62
CA LEU A 217 -2.43 20.08 -8.74
C LEU A 217 -1.24 20.96 -9.17
N ARG A 218 -0.66 21.68 -8.20
CA ARG A 218 0.52 22.56 -8.37
C ARG A 218 1.69 22.25 -7.42
N TYR A 219 1.53 21.28 -6.52
CA TYR A 219 2.59 20.75 -5.63
C TYR A 219 3.27 21.74 -4.67
N HIS A 220 2.85 23.01 -4.59
CA HIS A 220 3.39 23.97 -3.62
C HIS A 220 3.09 23.61 -2.15
N LYS A 221 2.13 22.71 -1.90
CA LYS A 221 1.79 22.21 -0.56
C LYS A 221 2.07 20.71 -0.51
N SER A 222 2.64 20.21 0.60
CA SER A 222 2.93 18.78 0.80
C SER A 222 1.70 17.88 0.62
N ARG A 223 0.51 18.36 1.01
CA ARG A 223 -0.76 17.64 0.82
C ARG A 223 -1.08 17.34 -0.66
N SER A 224 -0.47 18.04 -1.62
CA SER A 224 -0.69 17.78 -3.04
C SER A 224 -0.27 16.37 -3.46
N PHE A 225 0.76 15.81 -2.81
CA PHE A 225 1.17 14.43 -3.08
C PHE A 225 0.18 13.41 -2.50
N THR A 226 -0.38 13.68 -1.32
CA THR A 226 -1.49 12.90 -0.75
C THR A 226 -2.72 12.97 -1.66
N THR A 227 -3.04 14.15 -2.20
CA THR A 227 -4.10 14.30 -3.19
C THR A 227 -3.78 13.53 -4.47
N GLU A 228 -2.56 13.61 -5.02
CA GLU A 228 -2.14 12.81 -6.19
C GLU A 228 -2.31 11.31 -5.96
N ASN A 229 -2.04 10.83 -4.74
CA ASN A 229 -2.20 9.43 -4.36
C ASN A 229 -3.67 8.99 -4.43
N ASN A 230 -4.58 9.80 -3.88
CA ASN A 230 -5.99 9.41 -3.67
C ASN A 230 -6.95 9.88 -4.78
N LEU A 231 -6.53 10.84 -5.61
CA LEU A 231 -7.35 11.40 -6.68
C LEU A 231 -7.31 10.50 -7.93
N VAL A 232 -8.03 9.38 -7.83
CA VAL A 232 -8.17 8.40 -8.91
C VAL A 232 -9.59 8.28 -9.44
N ASN A 233 -9.72 7.87 -10.69
CA ASN A 233 -10.99 7.58 -11.32
C ASN A 233 -10.89 6.42 -12.31
N LYS A 234 -12.05 5.90 -12.72
CA LYS A 234 -12.15 4.75 -13.62
C LYS A 234 -11.46 4.96 -14.97
N SER A 235 -11.43 6.18 -15.51
CA SER A 235 -10.80 6.44 -16.81
C SER A 235 -9.27 6.46 -16.78
N MET A 236 -8.65 6.46 -15.59
CA MET A 236 -7.20 6.31 -15.44
C MET A 236 -6.73 4.86 -15.61
N GLY A 237 -7.65 3.90 -15.68
CA GLY A 237 -7.32 2.47 -15.70
C GLY A 237 -6.94 1.94 -14.32
N LEU A 238 -6.16 0.86 -14.29
CA LEU A 238 -5.69 0.25 -13.04
C LEU A 238 -4.83 1.26 -12.26
N SER A 239 -5.22 1.49 -11.02
CA SER A 239 -4.43 2.26 -10.06
C SER A 239 -4.16 1.39 -8.84
N VAL A 240 -2.92 1.44 -8.34
CA VAL A 240 -2.48 0.63 -7.20
C VAL A 240 -1.85 1.47 -6.13
N GLN A 241 -1.88 0.99 -4.90
CA GLN A 241 -1.07 1.49 -3.80
C GLN A 241 -0.18 0.36 -3.30
N GLY A 242 0.81 0.71 -2.49
CA GLY A 242 1.68 -0.26 -1.90
C GLY A 242 2.27 0.19 -0.57
N ILE A 243 2.83 -0.78 0.14
CA ILE A 243 3.51 -0.57 1.39
C ILE A 243 4.66 -1.56 1.52
N LEU A 244 5.82 -1.05 1.94
CA LEU A 244 6.98 -1.85 2.28
C LEU A 244 7.00 -2.14 3.77
N SER A 245 7.18 -3.40 4.14
CA SER A 245 7.41 -3.80 5.53
C SER A 245 8.89 -3.76 5.85
N LEU A 246 9.31 -3.01 6.87
CA LEU A 246 10.72 -2.95 7.27
C LEU A 246 11.06 -3.92 8.41
N GLY A 247 10.10 -4.75 8.82
CA GLY A 247 10.26 -5.83 9.80
C GLY A 247 9.28 -6.97 9.55
N ASP A 248 9.45 -8.07 10.26
CA ASP A 248 8.55 -9.22 10.16
C ASP A 248 7.19 -8.93 10.82
N ILE A 249 6.13 -9.35 10.14
CA ILE A 249 4.74 -9.32 10.60
C ILE A 249 4.23 -10.74 10.49
N THR A 250 4.29 -11.48 11.60
CA THR A 250 3.94 -12.92 11.65
C THR A 250 2.64 -13.19 12.38
N ASP A 251 2.07 -12.20 13.07
CA ASP A 251 0.86 -12.35 13.85
C ASP A 251 -0.01 -11.09 13.78
N LYS A 252 -1.33 -11.28 13.91
CA LYS A 252 -2.31 -10.20 13.91
C LYS A 252 -2.08 -9.15 15.01
N SER A 253 -1.45 -9.55 16.12
CA SER A 253 -1.09 -8.63 17.21
C SER A 253 0.02 -7.67 16.82
N HIS A 254 0.80 -7.90 15.76
CA HIS A 254 1.80 -6.93 15.30
C HIS A 254 1.14 -5.68 14.68
N GLY A 255 -0.18 -5.69 14.49
CA GLY A 255 -0.93 -4.62 13.85
C GLY A 255 -0.56 -4.48 12.38
N GLY A 256 -0.92 -3.34 11.79
CA GLY A 256 -0.58 -3.05 10.40
C GLY A 256 -1.67 -3.41 9.41
N THR A 257 -1.27 -3.66 8.16
CA THR A 257 -2.18 -3.64 7.02
C THR A 257 -3.20 -4.78 7.06
N ILE A 258 -4.45 -4.44 6.81
CA ILE A 258 -5.54 -5.38 6.54
C ILE A 258 -6.12 -5.09 5.16
N VAL A 259 -6.60 -6.14 4.49
CA VAL A 259 -7.25 -6.06 3.17
C VAL A 259 -8.53 -6.88 3.17
N VAL A 260 -9.48 -6.56 2.30
CA VAL A 260 -10.69 -7.36 2.08
C VAL A 260 -10.55 -8.05 0.73
N PRO A 261 -9.99 -9.28 0.65
CA PRO A 261 -9.64 -9.88 -0.61
C PRO A 261 -10.85 -10.06 -1.54
N GLY A 262 -10.68 -9.74 -2.81
CA GLY A 262 -11.73 -9.82 -3.82
C GLY A 262 -12.72 -8.64 -3.84
N PHE A 263 -12.63 -7.69 -2.91
CA PHE A 263 -13.54 -6.54 -2.88
C PHE A 263 -13.43 -5.67 -4.14
N HIS A 264 -12.23 -5.52 -4.73
CA HIS A 264 -12.00 -4.78 -5.98
C HIS A 264 -12.85 -5.29 -7.16
N LYS A 265 -13.15 -6.60 -7.20
CA LYS A 265 -14.03 -7.22 -8.20
C LYS A 265 -15.51 -6.94 -7.97
N ARG A 266 -15.88 -6.65 -6.72
CA ARG A 266 -17.26 -6.29 -6.32
C ARG A 266 -17.46 -4.79 -6.18
N PHE A 267 -16.39 -4.00 -6.28
CA PHE A 267 -16.42 -2.55 -6.06
C PHE A 267 -17.51 -1.86 -6.87
N GLU A 268 -17.57 -2.08 -8.19
CA GLU A 268 -18.55 -1.39 -9.03
C GLU A 268 -19.99 -1.79 -8.68
N GLU A 269 -20.25 -3.08 -8.47
CA GLU A 269 -21.55 -3.60 -8.06
C GLU A 269 -21.96 -3.05 -6.69
N TRP A 270 -21.01 -2.98 -5.75
CA TRP A 270 -21.20 -2.41 -4.42
C TRP A 270 -21.55 -0.91 -4.48
N VAL A 271 -20.91 -0.12 -5.37
CA VAL A 271 -21.26 1.30 -5.56
C VAL A 271 -22.68 1.46 -6.10
N HIS A 272 -23.07 0.69 -7.12
CA HIS A 272 -24.38 0.85 -7.80
C HIS A 272 -25.57 0.32 -7.00
N THR A 273 -25.37 -0.74 -6.20
CA THR A 273 -26.47 -1.38 -5.44
C THR A 273 -26.95 -0.54 -4.26
N GLY A 274 -26.24 0.55 -3.90
CA GLY A 274 -26.68 1.46 -2.86
C GLY A 274 -26.73 0.82 -1.47
N LEU A 275 -25.96 -0.25 -1.23
CA LEU A 275 -25.80 -0.88 0.09
C LEU A 275 -25.10 0.04 1.11
N CYS A 276 -24.57 1.18 0.65
CA CYS A 276 -24.48 2.39 1.45
C CYS A 276 -25.92 2.83 1.81
N GLN A 277 -26.50 2.22 2.84
CA GLN A 277 -27.82 2.60 3.31
C GLN A 277 -27.86 4.12 3.56
N LYS A 278 -28.90 4.75 2.98
CA LYS A 278 -29.47 6.03 3.38
C LYS A 278 -29.47 6.12 4.91
N GLY A 279 -28.48 6.79 5.51
CA GLY A 279 -28.43 6.90 6.97
C GLY A 279 -27.12 7.47 7.50
N ASP A 280 -26.00 6.78 7.31
CA ASP A 280 -24.75 7.17 7.95
C ASP A 280 -23.54 6.60 7.21
N THR A 281 -22.89 7.44 6.42
CA THR A 281 -21.42 7.57 6.29
C THR A 281 -21.19 8.63 5.23
N LYS A 282 -21.05 9.87 5.70
CA LYS A 282 -20.67 11.01 4.87
C LYS A 282 -19.43 10.61 4.06
N CYS A 283 -19.55 10.55 2.73
CA CYS A 283 -18.39 10.79 1.88
C CYS A 283 -18.04 12.28 2.08
N SER A 284 -17.39 12.59 3.21
CA SER A 284 -17.15 13.97 3.64
C SER A 284 -16.00 14.63 2.88
N ASP A 285 -15.22 13.83 2.14
CA ASP A 285 -14.03 14.27 1.41
C ASP A 285 -13.93 13.49 0.09
N SER A 286 -13.52 14.18 -0.98
CA SER A 286 -13.29 13.63 -2.33
C SER A 286 -12.18 12.58 -2.40
N LEU A 287 -11.41 12.41 -1.32
CA LEU A 287 -10.16 11.63 -1.31
C LEU A 287 -10.19 10.39 -0.41
N GLN A 288 -11.27 10.10 0.30
CA GLN A 288 -11.38 8.88 1.10
C GLN A 288 -12.84 8.49 1.36
N TYR A 289 -13.08 7.20 1.56
CA TYR A 289 -14.34 6.67 2.08
C TYR A 289 -14.06 5.69 3.22
N ARG A 290 -14.74 5.86 4.36
CA ARG A 290 -14.57 4.99 5.53
C ARG A 290 -15.80 4.13 5.72
N PHE A 291 -15.61 2.83 5.86
CA PHE A 291 -16.68 1.91 6.21
C PHE A 291 -17.03 2.08 7.69
N GLY A 292 -18.32 2.09 8.01
CA GLY A 292 -18.78 2.15 9.40
C GLY A 292 -18.38 0.90 10.18
N ASP A 293 -18.32 0.99 11.51
CA ASP A 293 -17.88 -0.11 12.37
C ASP A 293 -18.79 -1.35 12.29
N HIS A 294 -20.05 -1.17 11.87
CA HIS A 294 -21.04 -2.23 11.67
C HIS A 294 -21.19 -2.66 10.21
N ASP A 295 -20.41 -2.10 9.30
CA ASP A 295 -20.46 -2.50 7.89
C ASP A 295 -19.97 -3.96 7.73
N PRO A 296 -20.69 -4.84 7.01
CA PRO A 296 -20.27 -6.22 6.79
C PRO A 296 -18.84 -6.36 6.24
N VAL A 297 -18.37 -5.38 5.45
CA VAL A 297 -16.99 -5.30 4.92
C VAL A 297 -15.95 -5.44 6.05
N GLN A 298 -16.25 -4.95 7.25
CA GLN A 298 -15.36 -5.05 8.42
C GLN A 298 -14.99 -6.50 8.76
N SER A 299 -15.93 -7.43 8.61
CA SER A 299 -15.76 -8.85 8.97
C SER A 299 -14.98 -9.67 7.95
N PHE A 300 -14.86 -9.17 6.72
CA PHE A 300 -14.12 -9.80 5.63
C PHE A 300 -12.65 -9.36 5.56
N ALA A 301 -12.27 -8.35 6.35
CA ALA A 301 -10.90 -7.87 6.39
C ALA A 301 -9.95 -8.89 7.03
N GLN A 302 -8.87 -9.22 6.32
CA GLN A 302 -7.84 -10.16 6.71
C GLN A 302 -6.53 -9.41 6.97
N HIS A 303 -5.79 -9.85 7.99
CA HIS A 303 -4.49 -9.29 8.34
C HIS A 303 -3.41 -9.81 7.40
N VAL A 304 -2.57 -8.90 6.91
CA VAL A 304 -1.51 -9.24 5.96
C VAL A 304 -0.21 -9.45 6.71
N THR A 305 0.18 -10.72 6.85
CA THR A 305 1.47 -11.13 7.42
C THR A 305 2.56 -11.07 6.35
N LEU A 306 3.66 -10.37 6.65
CA LEU A 306 4.71 -9.97 5.71
C LEU A 306 6.11 -10.25 6.29
N ARG A 307 7.04 -10.73 5.47
CA ARG A 307 8.46 -10.77 5.83
C ARG A 307 9.06 -9.37 5.80
N LYS A 308 10.11 -9.12 6.58
CA LYS A 308 10.98 -7.95 6.46
C LYS A 308 11.42 -7.80 5.00
N GLY A 309 11.33 -6.59 4.47
CA GLY A 309 11.67 -6.27 3.09
C GLY A 309 10.60 -6.62 2.06
N SER A 310 9.42 -7.13 2.47
CA SER A 310 8.34 -7.41 1.52
C SER A 310 7.64 -6.15 1.05
N LEU A 311 7.29 -6.11 -0.24
CA LEU A 311 6.44 -5.12 -0.87
C LEU A 311 5.03 -5.69 -1.05
N LEU A 312 4.04 -5.11 -0.38
CA LEU A 312 2.62 -5.37 -0.64
C LEU A 312 2.10 -4.33 -1.63
N ILE A 313 1.43 -4.76 -2.71
CA ILE A 313 0.75 -3.90 -3.68
C ILE A 313 -0.73 -4.28 -3.74
N TRP A 314 -1.65 -3.32 -3.78
CA TRP A 314 -3.09 -3.57 -3.92
C TRP A 314 -3.77 -2.64 -4.92
N ASP A 315 -4.81 -3.13 -5.58
CA ASP A 315 -5.74 -2.34 -6.39
C ASP A 315 -6.42 -1.30 -5.50
N GLN A 316 -6.45 -0.04 -5.91
CA GLN A 316 -7.03 1.04 -5.10
C GLN A 316 -8.54 0.90 -4.81
N ARG A 317 -9.23 0.05 -5.55
CA ARG A 317 -10.63 -0.30 -5.28
C ARG A 317 -10.76 -1.33 -4.16
N LEU A 318 -9.67 -1.98 -3.75
CA LEU A 318 -9.67 -2.96 -2.66
C LEU A 318 -9.90 -2.24 -1.32
N ALA A 319 -10.96 -2.60 -0.60
CA ALA A 319 -11.16 -2.13 0.76
C ALA A 319 -10.00 -2.63 1.64
N HIS A 320 -9.39 -1.72 2.36
CA HIS A 320 -8.17 -1.99 3.12
C HIS A 320 -8.08 -1.08 4.35
N GLY A 321 -7.07 -1.26 5.18
CA GLY A 321 -6.79 -0.34 6.27
C GLY A 321 -5.74 -0.87 7.21
N SER A 322 -5.89 -0.56 8.50
CA SER A 322 -4.90 -0.91 9.50
C SER A 322 -5.53 -1.43 10.78
N THR A 323 -4.73 -2.18 11.54
CA THR A 323 -5.04 -2.68 12.89
C THR A 323 -4.03 -2.17 13.91
N PRO A 324 -4.44 -2.03 15.20
CA PRO A 324 -3.55 -1.66 16.29
C PRO A 324 -2.41 -2.64 16.45
N ASN A 325 -1.21 -2.12 16.73
CA ASN A 325 -0.10 -2.92 17.23
C ASN A 325 -0.33 -3.24 18.71
N ARG A 326 -0.44 -4.52 19.03
CA ARG A 326 -0.66 -5.15 20.34
C ARG A 326 0.49 -6.09 20.73
N SER A 327 1.69 -5.83 20.20
CA SER A 327 2.88 -6.67 20.38
C SER A 327 4.01 -5.92 21.08
N SER A 328 5.11 -6.65 21.36
CA SER A 328 6.36 -6.10 21.87
C SER A 328 7.32 -5.58 20.80
N MET A 329 6.91 -5.63 19.52
CA MET A 329 7.73 -5.20 18.40
C MET A 329 7.19 -3.91 17.81
N HIS A 330 8.08 -2.96 17.52
CA HIS A 330 7.73 -1.80 16.71
C HIS A 330 7.48 -2.21 15.26
N ARG A 331 6.47 -1.65 14.61
CA ARG A 331 6.21 -1.86 13.18
C ARG A 331 6.59 -0.61 12.40
N TYR A 332 7.51 -0.77 11.46
CA TYR A 332 7.97 0.27 10.56
C TYR A 332 7.55 -0.06 9.13
N ALA A 333 7.02 0.92 8.40
CA ALA A 333 6.57 0.72 7.04
C ALA A 333 6.73 1.97 6.18
N VAL A 334 6.84 1.79 4.86
CA VAL A 334 6.93 2.89 3.88
C VAL A 334 5.82 2.73 2.84
N PRO A 335 4.77 3.59 2.90
CA PRO A 335 3.83 3.75 1.80
C PRO A 335 4.54 4.14 0.50
N ILE A 336 4.17 3.48 -0.59
CA ILE A 336 4.75 3.70 -1.90
C ILE A 336 3.72 3.43 -2.99
N ARG A 337 3.69 4.28 -4.01
CA ARG A 337 2.80 4.14 -5.15
C ARG A 337 3.53 4.55 -6.41
N PHE A 338 3.23 3.85 -7.48
CA PHE A 338 3.54 4.25 -8.84
C PHE A 338 2.25 4.43 -9.64
N PHE A 339 2.29 5.30 -10.65
CA PHE A 339 1.18 5.50 -11.58
C PHE A 339 1.71 5.74 -13.01
N ASP A 340 0.85 5.54 -13.99
CA ASP A 340 1.19 5.69 -15.42
C ASP A 340 1.70 7.11 -15.74
N ALA A 341 2.89 7.20 -16.34
CA ALA A 341 3.50 8.47 -16.74
C ALA A 341 2.63 9.27 -17.74
N ASP A 342 1.77 8.61 -18.51
CA ASP A 342 0.87 9.26 -19.47
C ASP A 342 -0.15 10.19 -18.79
N LEU A 343 -0.48 9.92 -17.52
CA LEU A 343 -1.33 10.78 -16.70
C LEU A 343 -0.70 12.15 -16.42
N LEU A 344 0.64 12.25 -16.43
CA LEU A 344 1.36 13.53 -16.35
C LEU A 344 1.68 14.11 -17.72
N ARG A 345 2.07 13.29 -18.71
CA ARG A 345 2.39 13.76 -20.08
C ARG A 345 1.24 14.54 -20.71
N SER A 346 0.01 14.10 -20.46
CA SER A 346 -1.22 14.79 -20.90
C SER A 346 -1.48 16.13 -20.18
N GLN A 347 -0.79 16.41 -19.07
CA GLN A 347 -1.00 17.57 -18.19
C GLN A 347 0.29 18.38 -18.04
N LYS A 348 0.79 18.96 -19.14
CA LYS A 348 2.12 19.62 -19.22
C LYS A 348 2.43 20.60 -18.10
N ILE A 349 1.46 21.43 -17.69
CA ILE A 349 1.65 22.41 -16.59
C ILE A 349 1.89 21.67 -15.27
N ARG A 350 1.00 20.75 -14.92
CA ARG A 350 1.12 19.92 -13.71
C ARG A 350 2.45 19.15 -13.68
N ALA A 351 2.84 18.57 -14.82
CA ALA A 351 4.07 17.80 -14.93
C ALA A 351 5.32 18.66 -14.64
N LYS A 352 5.38 19.87 -15.20
CA LYS A 352 6.44 20.85 -14.93
C LYS A 352 6.49 21.27 -13.46
N ASP A 353 5.34 21.63 -12.88
CA ASP A 353 5.27 22.05 -11.48
C ASP A 353 5.71 20.94 -10.52
N ARG A 354 5.27 19.70 -10.80
CA ARG A 354 5.67 18.51 -10.04
C ARG A 354 7.17 18.28 -10.14
N ALA A 355 7.73 18.27 -11.35
CA ALA A 355 9.14 18.04 -11.60
C ALA A 355 10.02 19.07 -10.87
N LEU A 356 9.64 20.35 -10.93
CA LEU A 356 10.34 21.43 -10.22
C LEU A 356 10.34 21.22 -8.71
N VAL A 357 9.18 20.92 -8.12
CA VAL A 357 9.06 20.69 -6.68
C VAL A 357 9.86 19.46 -6.25
N VAL A 358 9.77 18.36 -6.99
CA VAL A 358 10.53 17.13 -6.68
C VAL A 358 12.04 17.38 -6.79
N ARG A 359 12.51 18.04 -7.86
CA ARG A 359 13.92 18.41 -8.05
C ARG A 359 14.44 19.25 -6.88
N ASN A 360 13.70 20.28 -6.48
CA ASN A 360 14.09 21.16 -5.39
C ASN A 360 14.18 20.43 -4.05
N ASN A 361 13.28 19.47 -3.78
CA ASN A 361 13.36 18.68 -2.55
C ASN A 361 14.51 17.66 -2.58
N ILE A 362 14.80 17.05 -3.73
CA ILE A 362 15.95 16.16 -3.92
C ILE A 362 17.25 16.93 -3.65
N ILE A 363 17.40 18.13 -4.23
CA ILE A 363 18.55 19.01 -3.96
C ILE A 363 18.60 19.41 -2.49
N GLY A 364 17.46 19.83 -1.92
CA GLY A 364 17.36 20.31 -0.54
C GLY A 364 17.70 19.26 0.52
N CYS A 365 17.56 17.97 0.21
CA CYS A 365 17.99 16.88 1.08
C CYS A 365 19.36 16.28 0.73
N GLY A 366 20.10 16.92 -0.20
CA GLY A 366 21.45 16.49 -0.57
C GLY A 366 21.51 15.20 -1.40
N PHE A 367 20.43 14.83 -2.09
CA PHE A 367 20.31 13.54 -2.77
C PHE A 367 20.57 13.62 -4.30
N ILE A 368 20.88 14.80 -4.84
CA ILE A 368 20.97 15.00 -6.29
C ILE A 368 22.04 14.11 -6.95
N ASP A 369 23.16 13.87 -6.27
CA ASP A 369 24.27 13.05 -6.79
C ASP A 369 24.00 11.54 -6.68
N GLU A 370 22.94 11.14 -5.96
CA GLU A 370 22.48 9.75 -5.84
C GLU A 370 21.31 9.42 -6.79
N VAL A 371 20.85 10.38 -7.59
CA VAL A 371 19.79 10.14 -8.57
C VAL A 371 20.34 9.29 -9.73
N THR A 372 19.81 8.09 -9.88
CA THR A 372 20.13 7.17 -10.97
C THR A 372 19.39 7.54 -12.25
N ASP A 373 19.73 6.90 -13.38
CA ASP A 373 18.97 7.05 -14.63
C ASP A 373 17.49 6.67 -14.44
N LEU A 374 17.24 5.54 -13.75
CA LEU A 374 15.88 5.16 -13.38
C LEU A 374 15.24 6.23 -12.47
N GLY A 375 16.01 6.80 -11.54
CA GLY A 375 15.60 7.92 -10.70
C GLY A 375 15.13 9.13 -11.51
N MET A 376 15.88 9.53 -12.54
CA MET A 376 15.50 10.64 -13.42
C MET A 376 14.12 10.42 -14.05
N ASP A 377 13.82 9.18 -14.44
CA ASP A 377 12.54 8.79 -15.03
C ASP A 377 11.42 8.71 -13.99
N VAL A 378 11.59 7.92 -12.93
CA VAL A 378 10.50 7.65 -11.96
C VAL A 378 10.15 8.86 -11.12
N PHE A 379 11.11 9.76 -10.86
CA PHE A 379 10.84 11.04 -10.20
C PHE A 379 10.16 12.04 -11.15
N GLY A 380 10.13 11.76 -12.46
CA GLY A 380 9.56 12.63 -13.48
C GLY A 380 10.38 13.90 -13.70
N LEU A 381 11.69 13.85 -13.49
CA LEU A 381 12.57 15.01 -13.58
C LEU A 381 12.79 15.49 -15.02
N SER A 382 12.50 14.64 -16.01
CA SER A 382 12.55 14.95 -17.44
C SER A 382 11.38 15.81 -17.93
N PHE A 383 10.32 15.98 -17.13
CA PHE A 383 9.19 16.85 -17.49
C PHE A 383 9.43 18.35 -17.26
N GLY A 384 10.48 18.70 -16.50
CA GLY A 384 10.73 20.04 -15.98
C GLY A 384 11.93 20.75 -16.57
#